data_AF-A0A3D0GYT1-F1
#
_entry.id   AF-A0A3D0GYT1-F1
#
_cell.length_a   1.000
_cell.length_b   1.000
_cell.length_c   1.000
_cell.angle_alpha   90.00
_cell.angle_beta   90.00
_cell.angle_gamma   90.00
#
_symmetry.space_group_name_H-M   'P 1'
#
loop_
_entity.id
_entity.type
_entity.pdbx_description
1 polymer ?
#
loop_
_entity_poly.entity_id
_entity_poly.type
_entity_poly.pdbx_seq_one_letter_code
_entity_poly.pdbx_strand_id
1 'polypeptide(L)'
;TAVNTAMEAIDKVKDTSTSHERCSIIEVMGRNAGYIALWCAIANGAEDVLLPERYNYDEQALIDSIIANRRKGKKHHIIINAEGIGHSTSMARRIEAATGIETRATVLGYMQRGGSPTCTDRVYASVMGAYAVELLCSGASNRVVAYKDGKVVDYDIDEALSMTKDIDNYMLKVCGVLAK
;
A
#
# COMPACT_ATOMS: atom_id res chain seq x y z
N THR A 1 3.02 8.66 -7.37
CA THR A 1 1.90 8.44 -8.32
C THR A 1 1.10 7.19 -8.00
N ALA A 2 1.69 5.98 -8.00
CA ALA A 2 0.96 4.73 -7.76
C ALA A 2 0.04 4.75 -6.52
N VAL A 3 0.53 5.29 -5.39
CA VAL A 3 -0.27 5.46 -4.17
C VAL A 3 -1.48 6.36 -4.39
N ASN A 4 -1.35 7.46 -5.15
CA ASN A 4 -2.50 8.35 -5.42
C ASN A 4 -3.53 7.62 -6.29
N THR A 5 -3.08 6.88 -7.32
CA THR A 5 -3.98 6.08 -8.16
C THR A 5 -4.72 5.00 -7.36
N ALA A 6 -4.02 4.29 -6.47
CA ALA A 6 -4.63 3.30 -5.60
C ALA A 6 -5.61 3.94 -4.61
N MET A 7 -5.20 5.04 -3.98
CA MET A 7 -6.03 5.82 -3.05
C MET A 7 -7.33 6.29 -3.70
N GLU A 8 -7.27 6.90 -4.88
CA GLU A 8 -8.45 7.36 -5.62
C GLU A 8 -9.38 6.21 -6.01
N ALA A 9 -8.84 5.03 -6.32
CA ALA A 9 -9.65 3.84 -6.60
C ALA A 9 -10.32 3.30 -5.33
N ILE A 10 -9.60 3.30 -4.20
CA ILE A 10 -10.13 2.87 -2.90
C ILE A 10 -11.26 3.81 -2.44
N ASP A 11 -11.12 5.13 -2.61
CA ASP A 11 -12.18 6.08 -2.27
C ASP A 11 -13.48 5.77 -3.02
N LYS A 12 -13.39 5.50 -4.33
CA LYS A 12 -14.55 5.11 -5.15
C LYS A 12 -15.18 3.81 -4.66
N VAL A 13 -14.37 2.83 -4.24
CA VAL A 13 -14.89 1.58 -3.65
C VAL A 13 -15.59 1.88 -2.32
N LYS A 14 -14.98 2.68 -1.45
CA LYS A 14 -15.50 3.02 -0.12
C LYS A 14 -16.87 3.69 -0.16
N ASP A 15 -17.12 4.57 -1.13
CA ASP A 15 -18.43 5.20 -1.35
C ASP A 15 -19.53 4.14 -1.60
N THR A 16 -19.21 3.13 -2.41
CA THR A 16 -20.14 2.03 -2.70
C THR A 16 -20.28 1.05 -1.53
N SER A 17 -19.20 0.76 -0.81
CA SER A 17 -19.21 -0.18 0.32
C SER A 17 -20.03 0.35 1.49
N THR A 18 -20.01 1.67 1.72
CA THR A 18 -20.84 2.33 2.75
C THR A 18 -22.34 2.18 2.46
N SER A 19 -22.72 2.22 1.19
CA SER A 19 -24.12 2.18 0.76
C SER A 19 -24.74 0.78 0.87
N HIS A 20 -23.92 -0.26 0.84
CA HIS A 20 -24.35 -1.67 0.82
C HIS A 20 -23.93 -2.47 2.06
N GLU A 21 -23.31 -1.82 3.04
CA GLU A 21 -22.78 -2.42 4.25
C GLU A 21 -21.86 -3.63 4.02
N ARG A 22 -20.84 -3.45 3.16
CA ARG A 22 -19.98 -4.55 2.67
C ARG A 22 -18.60 -4.57 3.29
N CYS A 23 -18.01 -5.76 3.28
CA CYS A 23 -16.56 -5.92 3.41
C CYS A 23 -15.92 -5.83 2.02
N SER A 24 -14.81 -5.12 1.89
CA SER A 24 -14.12 -4.95 0.60
C SER A 24 -12.63 -5.15 0.76
N ILE A 25 -12.09 -6.11 0.00
CA ILE A 25 -10.66 -6.36 -0.10
C ILE A 25 -10.15 -5.64 -1.35
N ILE A 26 -9.21 -4.72 -1.20
CA ILE A 26 -8.58 -4.04 -2.34
C ILE A 26 -7.14 -4.49 -2.43
N GLU A 27 -6.81 -5.16 -3.52
CA GLU A 27 -5.45 -5.61 -3.81
C GLU A 27 -4.67 -4.52 -4.54
N VAL A 28 -3.59 -4.06 -3.91
CA VAL A 28 -2.67 -3.04 -4.44
C VAL A 28 -1.34 -3.67 -4.83
N MET A 29 -0.64 -3.03 -5.76
CA MET A 29 0.69 -3.50 -6.17
C MET A 29 1.72 -3.29 -5.04
N GLY A 30 2.88 -3.92 -5.18
CA GLY A 30 3.97 -3.80 -4.22
C GLY A 30 4.99 -4.92 -4.29
N ARG A 31 4.72 -5.95 -5.10
CA ARG A 31 5.48 -7.19 -5.19
C ARG A 31 5.69 -7.75 -3.79
N ASN A 32 6.92 -7.77 -3.31
CA ASN A 32 7.28 -8.31 -2.00
C ASN A 32 7.35 -7.22 -0.91
N ALA A 33 6.84 -6.01 -1.18
CA ALA A 33 6.90 -4.88 -0.27
C ALA A 33 5.52 -4.24 -0.05
N GLY A 34 5.21 -3.94 1.20
CA GLY A 34 3.94 -3.44 1.67
C GLY A 34 3.75 -1.92 1.63
N TYR A 35 4.70 -1.15 1.09
CA TYR A 35 4.69 0.32 1.20
C TYR A 35 3.45 1.00 0.61
N ILE A 36 2.99 0.55 -0.56
CA ILE A 36 1.78 1.10 -1.20
C ILE A 36 0.56 0.79 -0.33
N ALA A 37 0.43 -0.47 0.11
CA ALA A 37 -0.67 -0.91 0.96
C ALA A 37 -0.74 -0.13 2.27
N LEU A 38 0.39 0.05 2.96
CA LEU A 38 0.44 0.81 4.20
C LEU A 38 0.05 2.28 4.02
N TRP A 39 0.57 2.93 2.98
CA TRP A 39 0.26 4.33 2.72
C TRP A 39 -1.21 4.52 2.35
N CYS A 40 -1.76 3.65 1.49
CA CYS A 40 -3.19 3.67 1.18
C CYS A 40 -4.04 3.38 2.43
N ALA A 41 -3.61 2.48 3.31
CA ALA A 41 -4.36 2.16 4.53
C ALA A 41 -4.50 3.36 5.46
N ILE A 42 -3.41 4.11 5.63
CA ILE A 42 -3.43 5.36 6.41
C ILE A 42 -4.27 6.43 5.70
N ALA A 43 -4.06 6.63 4.40
CA ALA A 43 -4.71 7.70 3.65
C ALA A 43 -6.23 7.51 3.52
N ASN A 44 -6.68 6.28 3.26
CA ASN A 44 -8.09 5.94 3.07
C ASN A 44 -8.79 5.53 4.37
N GLY A 45 -8.05 5.38 5.47
CA GLY A 45 -8.57 4.92 6.77
C GLY A 45 -9.12 3.49 6.68
N ALA A 46 -8.31 2.56 6.18
CA ALA A 46 -8.67 1.15 6.11
C ALA A 46 -8.72 0.51 7.51
N GLU A 47 -9.67 -0.40 7.72
CA GLU A 47 -9.80 -1.13 8.98
C GLU A 47 -8.67 -2.14 9.18
N ASP A 48 -8.24 -2.81 8.11
CA ASP A 48 -7.15 -3.79 8.15
C ASP A 48 -6.22 -3.60 6.95
N VAL A 49 -4.93 -3.89 7.17
CA VAL A 49 -3.90 -3.87 6.13
C VAL A 49 -3.04 -5.13 6.21
N LEU A 50 -2.90 -5.81 5.08
CA LEU A 50 -2.14 -7.06 4.97
C LEU A 50 -0.84 -6.79 4.22
N LEU A 51 0.28 -6.95 4.91
CA LEU A 51 1.62 -6.60 4.42
C LEU A 51 2.54 -7.83 4.41
N PRO A 52 3.35 -8.07 3.37
CA PRO A 52 4.32 -9.17 3.33
C PRO A 52 5.27 -9.16 4.53
N GLU A 53 5.62 -7.98 5.04
CA GLU A 53 6.59 -7.81 6.13
C GLU A 53 6.04 -8.11 7.53
N ARG A 54 4.72 -8.25 7.68
CA ARG A 54 4.07 -8.36 9.00
C ARG A 54 2.96 -9.40 9.08
N TYR A 55 2.37 -9.79 7.96
CA TYR A 55 1.22 -10.68 7.96
C TYR A 55 1.61 -12.11 8.29
N ASN A 56 0.95 -12.70 9.28
CA ASN A 56 1.19 -14.04 9.79
C ASN A 56 0.20 -15.09 9.24
N TYR A 57 -0.61 -14.72 8.24
CA TYR A 57 -1.67 -15.57 7.67
C TYR A 57 -2.75 -16.01 8.66
N ASP A 58 -2.94 -15.26 9.75
CA ASP A 58 -4.04 -15.47 10.69
C ASP A 58 -5.35 -14.86 10.16
N GLU A 59 -6.07 -15.65 9.37
CA GLU A 59 -7.37 -15.26 8.82
C GLU A 59 -8.45 -15.16 9.91
N GLN A 60 -8.30 -15.86 11.05
CA GLN A 60 -9.26 -15.79 12.14
C GLN A 60 -9.20 -14.42 12.83
N ALA A 61 -8.00 -13.88 13.06
CA ALA A 61 -7.84 -12.53 13.60
C ALA A 61 -8.50 -11.47 12.70
N LEU A 62 -8.42 -11.64 11.37
CA LEU A 62 -9.08 -10.77 10.40
C LEU A 62 -10.61 -10.87 10.49
N ILE A 63 -11.15 -12.09 10.58
CA ILE A 63 -12.59 -12.33 10.77
C ILE A 63 -13.09 -11.69 12.07
N ASP A 64 -12.34 -11.84 13.16
CA ASP A 64 -12.68 -11.28 14.46
C ASP A 64 -12.67 -9.73 14.43
N SER A 65 -11.71 -9.13 13.73
CA SER A 65 -11.65 -7.68 13.47
C SER A 65 -12.92 -7.18 12.75
N ILE A 66 -13.33 -7.86 11.68
CA ILE A 66 -14.52 -7.53 10.90
C ILE A 66 -15.79 -7.57 11.77
N ILE A 67 -15.96 -8.66 12.53
CA ILE A 67 -17.12 -8.83 13.42
C ILE A 67 -17.12 -7.76 14.51
N ALA A 68 -15.97 -7.47 15.11
CA ALA A 68 -15.84 -6.46 16.15
C ALA A 68 -16.19 -5.04 15.64
N ASN A 69 -15.73 -4.67 14.44
CA ASN A 69 -16.02 -3.39 13.84
C ASN A 69 -17.50 -3.24 13.45
N ARG A 70 -18.12 -4.30 12.95
CA ARG A 70 -19.58 -4.32 12.71
C ARG A 70 -20.37 -4.14 14.00
N ARG A 71 -19.96 -4.78 15.10
CA ARG A 71 -20.60 -4.60 16.43
C ARG A 71 -20.49 -3.16 16.96
N LYS A 72 -19.45 -2.42 16.58
CA LYS A 72 -19.31 -0.98 16.89
C LYS A 72 -20.17 -0.08 16.01
N GLY A 73 -20.92 -0.63 15.05
CA GLY A 73 -21.78 0.12 14.15
C GLY A 73 -21.08 0.67 12.90
N LYS A 74 -19.86 0.20 12.58
CA LYS A 74 -19.24 0.53 11.29
C LYS A 74 -20.07 -0.07 10.16
N LYS A 75 -20.37 0.76 9.16
CA LYS A 75 -21.19 0.36 8.00
C LYS A 75 -20.41 -0.51 7.03
N HIS A 76 -19.13 -0.25 6.83
CA HIS A 76 -18.28 -1.01 5.91
C HIS A 76 -17.00 -1.46 6.62
N HIS A 77 -16.28 -2.37 5.97
CA HIS A 77 -14.95 -2.80 6.40
C HIS A 77 -14.03 -2.89 5.17
N ILE A 78 -12.99 -2.08 5.14
CA ILE A 78 -12.01 -2.01 4.06
C ILE A 78 -10.73 -2.72 4.49
N ILE A 79 -10.31 -3.68 3.68
CA ILE A 79 -9.06 -4.42 3.83
C ILE A 79 -8.17 -4.06 2.66
N ILE A 80 -6.99 -3.50 2.92
CA ILE A 80 -6.00 -3.27 1.87
C ILE A 80 -4.99 -4.42 1.89
N ASN A 81 -4.94 -5.15 0.78
CA ASN A 81 -4.09 -6.31 0.63
C ASN A 81 -2.93 -6.00 -0.33
N ALA A 82 -1.69 -6.18 0.10
CA ALA A 82 -0.56 -6.11 -0.82
C ALA A 82 -0.52 -7.34 -1.73
N GLU A 83 -0.21 -7.16 -3.02
CA GLU A 83 -0.17 -8.27 -4.00
C GLU A 83 0.79 -9.41 -3.62
N GLY A 84 1.82 -9.13 -2.81
CA GLY A 84 2.74 -10.15 -2.28
C GLY A 84 2.10 -11.16 -1.33
N ILE A 85 0.96 -10.81 -0.72
CA ILE A 85 0.11 -11.77 0.01
C ILE A 85 -0.82 -12.49 -0.97
N GLY A 86 -1.43 -11.74 -1.89
CA GLY A 86 -2.30 -12.24 -2.94
C GLY A 86 -3.59 -12.89 -2.42
N HIS A 87 -4.15 -13.81 -3.22
CA HIS A 87 -5.32 -14.63 -2.88
C HIS A 87 -6.62 -13.88 -2.54
N SER A 88 -6.71 -12.57 -2.85
CA SER A 88 -7.82 -11.69 -2.46
C SER A 88 -9.21 -12.25 -2.79
N THR A 89 -9.41 -12.79 -4.00
CA THR A 89 -10.71 -13.35 -4.40
C THR A 89 -11.10 -14.57 -3.57
N SER A 90 -10.15 -15.43 -3.22
CA SER A 90 -10.43 -16.61 -2.39
C SER A 90 -10.66 -16.22 -0.93
N MET A 91 -9.91 -15.24 -0.42
CA MET A 91 -10.07 -14.68 0.92
C MET A 91 -11.44 -14.04 1.10
N ALA A 92 -11.92 -13.28 0.11
CA ALA A 92 -13.26 -12.70 0.12
C ALA A 92 -14.35 -13.77 0.30
N ARG A 93 -14.27 -14.89 -0.43
CA ARG A 93 -15.24 -15.99 -0.30
C ARG A 93 -15.23 -16.62 1.08
N ARG A 94 -14.05 -16.80 1.68
CA ARG A 94 -13.92 -17.41 3.02
C ARG A 94 -14.43 -16.47 4.11
N ILE A 95 -14.10 -15.18 4.02
CA ILE A 95 -14.61 -14.15 4.94
C ILE A 95 -16.14 -14.07 4.86
N GLU A 96 -16.72 -14.04 3.65
CA GLU A 96 -18.17 -14.02 3.47
C GLU A 96 -18.84 -15.26 4.07
N ALA A 97 -18.29 -16.44 3.83
CA ALA A 97 -18.80 -17.69 4.41
C ALA A 97 -18.74 -17.72 5.94
N ALA A 98 -17.69 -17.14 6.54
CA ALA A 98 -17.50 -17.13 7.99
C ALA A 98 -18.32 -16.05 8.71
N THR A 99 -18.53 -14.89 8.07
CA THR A 99 -19.14 -13.71 8.71
C THR A 99 -20.59 -13.45 8.28
N GLY A 100 -21.02 -14.01 7.14
CA GLY A 100 -22.28 -13.67 6.49
C GLY A 100 -22.34 -12.24 5.94
N ILE A 101 -21.21 -11.52 5.90
CA ILE A 101 -21.09 -10.18 5.31
C ILE A 101 -20.71 -10.32 3.85
N GLU A 102 -21.48 -9.72 2.94
CA GLU A 102 -21.11 -9.70 1.52
C GLU A 102 -19.71 -9.11 1.37
N THR A 103 -18.79 -9.90 0.80
CA THR A 103 -17.38 -9.56 0.71
C THR A 103 -16.90 -9.60 -0.73
N ARG A 104 -16.35 -8.48 -1.21
CA ARG A 104 -15.86 -8.36 -2.58
C ARG A 104 -14.37 -8.10 -2.61
N ALA A 105 -13.70 -8.68 -3.59
CA ALA A 105 -12.30 -8.41 -3.86
C ALA A 105 -12.18 -7.59 -5.15
N THR A 106 -11.43 -6.50 -5.08
CA THR A 106 -11.09 -5.63 -6.22
C THR A 106 -9.59 -5.64 -6.41
N VAL A 107 -9.13 -6.20 -7.53
CA VAL A 107 -7.71 -6.20 -7.89
C VAL A 107 -7.45 -5.03 -8.82
N LEU A 108 -6.74 -4.01 -8.33
CA LEU A 108 -6.47 -2.81 -9.13
C LEU A 108 -5.49 -3.10 -10.28
N GLY A 109 -4.50 -3.96 -10.03
CA GLY A 109 -3.52 -4.37 -11.05
C GLY A 109 -2.77 -3.18 -11.68
N TYR A 110 -2.57 -3.26 -13.00
CA TYR A 110 -1.67 -2.38 -13.75
C TYR A 110 -2.09 -0.91 -13.84
N MET A 111 -3.32 -0.54 -13.45
CA MET A 111 -3.71 0.88 -13.41
C MET A 111 -2.77 1.72 -12.55
N GLN A 112 -2.18 1.12 -11.50
CA GLN A 112 -1.23 1.76 -10.58
C GLN A 112 0.13 2.09 -11.22
N ARG A 113 0.43 1.54 -12.41
CA ARG A 113 1.66 1.83 -13.17
C ARG A 113 1.45 2.88 -14.26
N GLY A 114 0.20 3.27 -14.52
CA GLY A 114 -0.15 4.27 -15.52
C GLY A 114 -0.61 5.58 -14.89
N GLY A 115 -0.94 6.54 -15.76
CA GLY A 115 -1.40 7.86 -15.37
C GLY A 115 -0.30 8.93 -15.39
N SER A 116 -0.74 10.18 -15.29
CA SER A 116 0.16 11.34 -15.27
C SER A 116 0.91 11.39 -13.94
N PRO A 117 2.23 11.58 -13.93
CA PRO A 117 3.00 11.62 -12.69
C PRO A 117 2.59 12.81 -11.82
N THR A 118 2.55 12.61 -10.51
CA THR A 118 2.28 13.67 -9.52
C THR A 118 3.39 14.73 -9.53
N CYS A 119 3.11 15.90 -8.96
CA CYS A 119 4.10 16.98 -8.85
C CYS A 119 5.41 16.49 -8.23
N THR A 120 5.33 15.77 -7.10
CA THR A 120 6.50 15.21 -6.40
C THR A 120 7.31 14.27 -7.28
N ASP A 121 6.66 13.33 -7.99
CA ASP A 121 7.38 12.38 -8.85
C ASP A 121 8.06 13.11 -10.02
N ARG A 122 7.43 14.15 -10.59
CA ARG A 122 8.04 14.98 -11.64
C ARG A 122 9.26 15.74 -11.13
N VAL A 123 9.17 16.35 -9.94
CA VAL A 123 10.28 17.09 -9.34
C VAL A 123 11.44 16.14 -9.02
N TYR A 124 11.18 15.01 -8.37
CA TYR A 124 12.21 14.04 -8.05
C TYR A 124 12.87 13.48 -9.30
N ALA A 125 12.09 13.09 -10.33
CA ALA A 125 12.65 12.61 -11.59
C ALA A 125 13.57 13.65 -12.25
N SER A 126 13.16 14.91 -12.32
CA SER A 126 13.97 15.98 -12.92
C SER A 126 15.26 16.25 -12.14
N VAL A 127 15.17 16.41 -10.82
CA VAL A 127 16.34 16.74 -9.98
C VAL A 127 17.31 15.56 -9.91
N MET A 128 16.80 14.34 -9.70
CA MET A 128 17.65 13.14 -9.66
C MET A 128 18.30 12.85 -11.03
N GLY A 129 17.57 13.10 -12.13
CA GLY A 129 18.11 12.96 -13.48
C GLY A 129 19.23 13.96 -13.77
N ALA A 130 19.06 15.23 -13.38
CA ALA A 130 20.11 16.24 -13.50
C ALA A 130 21.36 15.86 -12.67
N TYR A 131 21.15 15.46 -11.41
CA TYR A 131 22.24 15.03 -10.52
C TYR A 131 22.99 13.81 -11.06
N ALA A 132 22.29 12.85 -11.68
CA ALA A 132 22.92 11.71 -12.33
C ALA A 132 23.86 12.14 -13.48
N VAL A 133 23.47 13.16 -14.27
CA VAL A 133 24.33 13.72 -15.33
C VAL A 133 25.56 14.41 -14.74
N GLU A 134 25.40 15.18 -13.66
CA GLU A 134 26.52 15.82 -12.96
C GLU A 134 27.55 14.78 -12.45
N LEU A 135 27.07 13.67 -11.87
CA LEU A 135 27.93 12.56 -11.46
C LEU A 135 28.75 12.02 -12.64
N LEU A 136 28.11 11.75 -13.78
CA LEU A 136 28.80 11.29 -14.99
C LEU A 136 29.83 12.31 -15.49
N CYS A 137 29.49 13.62 -15.51
CA CYS A 137 30.40 14.68 -15.92
C CYS A 137 31.61 14.82 -14.99
N SER A 138 31.45 14.52 -13.70
CA SER A 138 32.54 14.50 -12.71
C SER A 138 33.42 13.25 -12.80
N GLY A 139 33.11 12.31 -13.70
CA GLY A 139 33.84 11.06 -13.89
C GLY A 139 33.42 9.93 -12.94
N ALA A 140 32.34 10.11 -12.17
CA ALA A 140 31.79 9.05 -11.34
C ALA A 140 31.09 7.98 -12.21
N SER A 141 31.14 6.73 -11.75
CA SER A 141 30.46 5.59 -12.37
C SER A 141 29.95 4.63 -11.30
N ASN A 142 29.07 3.69 -11.67
CA ASN A 142 28.49 2.70 -10.76
C ASN A 142 27.77 3.32 -9.54
N ARG A 143 27.10 4.45 -9.73
CA ARG A 143 26.36 5.16 -8.69
C ARG A 143 24.86 5.00 -8.87
N VAL A 144 24.13 4.91 -7.77
CA VAL A 144 22.66 4.95 -7.72
C VAL A 144 22.22 6.25 -7.07
N VAL A 145 21.50 7.09 -7.82
CA VAL A 145 20.92 8.33 -7.28
C VAL A 145 19.65 7.99 -6.49
N ALA A 146 19.52 8.56 -5.30
CA ALA A 146 18.41 8.35 -4.39
C ALA A 146 17.98 9.67 -3.73
N TYR A 147 16.79 9.67 -3.14
CA TYR A 147 16.32 10.74 -2.27
C TYR A 147 16.27 10.23 -0.84
N LYS A 148 16.99 10.89 0.08
CA LYS A 148 17.07 10.51 1.50
C LYS A 148 17.17 11.76 2.37
N ASP A 149 16.41 11.77 3.46
CA ASP A 149 16.44 12.82 4.49
C ASP A 149 16.34 14.25 3.92
N GLY A 150 15.45 14.43 2.94
CA GLY A 150 15.18 15.73 2.33
C GLY A 150 16.14 16.11 1.19
N LYS A 151 17.11 15.25 0.85
CA LYS A 151 18.20 15.56 -0.09
C LYS A 151 18.34 14.50 -1.17
N VAL A 152 18.80 14.92 -2.34
CA VAL A 152 19.29 14.00 -3.37
C VAL A 152 20.72 13.60 -2.98
N VAL A 153 20.96 12.30 -2.96
CA VAL A 153 22.23 11.67 -2.61
C VAL A 153 22.54 10.56 -3.60
N ASP A 154 23.74 10.01 -3.56
CA ASP A 154 24.10 8.82 -4.32
C ASP A 154 24.87 7.80 -3.50
N TYR A 155 24.71 6.54 -3.87
CA TYR A 155 25.33 5.38 -3.26
C TYR A 155 26.14 4.60 -4.27
N ASP A 156 27.10 3.82 -3.79
CA ASP A 156 27.69 2.80 -4.64
C ASP A 156 26.60 1.76 -4.99
N ILE A 157 26.64 1.21 -6.20
CA ILE A 157 25.60 0.26 -6.63
C ILE A 157 25.56 -1.00 -5.75
N ASP A 158 26.71 -1.52 -5.33
CA ASP A 158 26.77 -2.73 -4.51
C ASP A 158 26.31 -2.43 -3.08
N GLU A 159 26.67 -1.26 -2.55
CA GLU A 159 26.13 -0.73 -1.30
C GLU A 159 24.60 -0.66 -1.38
N ALA A 160 24.06 0.02 -2.39
CA ALA A 160 22.61 0.22 -2.56
C ALA A 160 21.84 -1.10 -2.67
N LEU A 161 22.38 -2.09 -3.40
CA LEU A 161 21.77 -3.42 -3.55
C LEU A 161 21.78 -4.22 -2.25
N SER A 162 22.73 -3.96 -1.35
CA SER A 162 22.81 -4.60 -0.03
C SER A 162 21.88 -3.96 1.02
N MET A 163 21.33 -2.77 0.75
CA MET A 163 20.45 -2.07 1.68
C MET A 163 19.10 -2.77 1.81
N THR A 164 18.61 -2.87 3.04
CA THR A 164 17.25 -3.32 3.34
C THR A 164 16.39 -2.14 3.77
N LYS A 165 15.16 -2.11 3.27
CA LYS A 165 14.12 -1.20 3.77
C LYS A 165 13.04 -2.04 4.43
N ASP A 166 12.67 -1.67 5.65
CA ASP A 166 11.55 -2.27 6.39
C ASP A 166 10.40 -1.25 6.49
N ILE A 167 9.25 -1.74 6.95
CA ILE A 167 8.08 -0.94 7.25
C ILE A 167 8.28 -0.12 8.53
N ASP A 168 7.85 1.13 8.50
CA ASP A 168 7.83 2.00 9.68
C ASP A 168 6.78 1.52 10.70
N ASN A 169 7.25 1.11 11.88
CA ASN A 169 6.40 0.60 12.96
C ASN A 169 5.47 1.68 13.55
N TYR A 170 5.85 2.95 13.49
CA TYR A 170 4.97 4.04 13.90
C TYR A 170 3.83 4.20 12.90
N MET A 171 4.10 4.13 11.60
CA MET A 171 3.05 4.14 10.58
C MET A 171 2.07 2.98 10.74
N LEU A 172 2.57 1.77 11.05
CA LEU A 172 1.71 0.62 11.38
C LEU A 172 0.82 0.88 12.59
N LYS A 173 1.39 1.44 13.65
CA LYS A 173 0.63 1.82 14.84
C LYS A 173 -0.44 2.86 14.51
N VAL A 174 -0.12 3.87 13.70
CA VAL A 174 -1.07 4.89 13.24
C VAL A 174 -2.24 4.24 12.50
N CYS A 175 -1.96 3.30 11.58
CA CYS A 175 -2.99 2.53 10.89
C CYS A 175 -3.96 1.85 11.87
N GLY A 176 -3.44 1.13 12.89
CA GLY A 176 -4.25 0.46 13.89
C GLY A 176 -5.03 1.38 14.83
N VAL A 177 -4.62 2.65 14.97
CA VAL A 177 -5.35 3.67 15.75
C VAL A 177 -6.47 4.29 14.91
N LEU A 178 -6.20 4.62 13.64
CA LEU A 178 -7.18 5.21 12.73
C LEU A 178 -8.30 4.23 12.34
N ALA A 179 -8.02 2.94 12.39
CA ALA A 179 -8.96 1.86 12.09
C ALA A 179 -10.06 1.64 13.15
N LYS A 180 -9.96 2.24 14.34
CA LYS A 180 -10.89 2.00 15.47
C LYS A 180 -12.05 2.98 15.50
#